data_AF-G9MNX5-F1
#
_entry.id   AF-G9MNX5-F1
#
_cell.length_a   1.000
_cell.length_b   1.000
_cell.length_c   1.000
_cell.angle_alpha   90.00
_cell.angle_beta   90.00
_cell.angle_gamma   90.00
#
_symmetry.space_group_name_H-M   'P 1'
#
loop_
_entity.id
_entity.type
_entity.pdbx_description
1 polymer ?
#
loop_
_entity_poly.entity_id
_entity_poly.type
_entity_poly.pdbx_seq_one_letter_code
_entity_poly.pdbx_strand_id
1 'polypeptide(L)'
;VPFLGYHHVLMILIVVAIILLCMSHHDQYIPLLLAGCSSSSPLIPGIFLLSIYYKSYQPNPDTAQVDYQFFTALENIAGNAQMQARVGYFGICVNPDGGSWLCSNNATALAKEVTVDQDPLNLIWLAAQFKDMIVFPYLIIIAIIFAFICLLLLATFPGWHEEEDSEGSEREVKPFPSRPVSQIALAIIFISSIFVLVSVLWQHTASVAASVIAQDFGNGVVKSGVGSSAMVMGWFSFTLLIIVTIGLLVMILSIRVLSSMV
;
A
#
# COMPACT_ATOMS: atom_id res chain seq x y z
N VAL A 1 14.22 -8.62 -31.52
CA VAL A 1 13.96 -8.33 -30.09
C VAL A 1 14.37 -9.59 -29.36
N PRO A 2 15.32 -9.56 -28.40
CA PRO A 2 15.79 -10.79 -27.78
C PRO A 2 14.58 -11.48 -27.14
N PHE A 3 14.45 -12.78 -27.36
CA PHE A 3 13.26 -13.56 -27.02
C PHE A 3 12.86 -13.36 -25.55
N LEU A 4 11.77 -12.60 -25.34
CA LEU A 4 11.23 -12.37 -24.01
C LEU A 4 10.62 -13.68 -23.50
N GLY A 5 11.42 -14.46 -22.78
CA GLY A 5 10.98 -15.75 -22.23
C GLY A 5 9.82 -15.57 -21.23
N TYR A 6 8.98 -16.59 -21.08
CA TYR A 6 7.83 -16.56 -20.15
C TYR A 6 8.20 -16.11 -18.72
N HIS A 7 9.36 -16.55 -18.20
CA HIS A 7 9.85 -16.16 -16.89
C HIS A 7 10.22 -14.66 -16.80
N HIS A 8 10.62 -14.01 -17.89
CA HIS A 8 10.86 -12.57 -17.93
C HIS A 8 9.56 -11.77 -17.74
N VAL A 9 8.44 -12.24 -18.32
CA VAL A 9 7.12 -11.63 -18.10
C VAL A 9 6.76 -11.69 -16.62
N LEU A 10 6.96 -12.86 -15.98
CA LEU A 10 6.72 -13.02 -14.54
C LEU A 10 7.63 -12.12 -13.70
N MET A 11 8.91 -12.00 -14.07
CA MET A 11 9.84 -11.07 -13.41
C MET A 11 9.38 -9.62 -13.54
N ILE A 12 8.92 -9.18 -14.71
CA ILE A 12 8.40 -7.82 -14.92
C ILE A 12 7.19 -7.58 -14.01
N LEU A 13 6.26 -8.54 -13.92
CA LEU A 13 5.10 -8.42 -13.04
C LEU A 13 5.51 -8.35 -11.56
N ILE A 14 6.50 -9.13 -11.12
CA ILE A 14 7.08 -9.04 -9.77
C ILE A 14 7.71 -7.67 -9.55
N VAL A 15 8.50 -7.16 -10.50
CA VAL A 15 9.12 -5.83 -10.41
C VAL A 15 8.05 -4.75 -10.26
N VAL A 16 7.00 -4.78 -11.08
CA VAL A 16 5.90 -3.82 -10.98
C VAL A 16 5.19 -3.94 -9.63
N ALA A 17 4.91 -5.16 -9.15
CA ALA A 17 4.33 -5.38 -7.83
C ALA A 17 5.23 -4.83 -6.71
N ILE A 18 6.54 -5.11 -6.77
CA ILE A 18 7.52 -4.56 -5.83
C ILE A 18 7.53 -3.04 -5.92
N ILE A 19 7.55 -2.42 -7.10
CA ILE A 19 7.53 -0.96 -7.23
C ILE A 19 6.29 -0.36 -6.60
N LEU A 20 5.13 -0.98 -6.78
CA LEU A 20 3.87 -0.54 -6.17
C LEU A 20 3.91 -0.67 -4.65
N LEU A 21 4.47 -1.76 -4.09
CA LEU A 21 4.55 -2.00 -2.64
C LEU A 21 5.70 -1.25 -1.96
N CYS A 22 6.86 -1.15 -2.61
CA CYS A 22 8.17 -0.78 -2.05
C CYS A 22 8.43 0.72 -2.09
N MET A 23 7.37 1.52 -2.08
CA MET A 23 7.46 2.96 -2.05
C MET A 23 7.94 3.54 -0.69
N SER A 24 9.00 2.96 -0.08
CA SER A 24 9.84 3.57 0.97
C SER A 24 11.15 2.78 1.21
N HIS A 25 12.20 3.04 0.42
CA HIS A 25 13.51 3.37 1.00
C HIS A 25 14.54 3.65 -0.10
N HIS A 26 15.39 4.64 0.21
CA HIS A 26 16.57 5.10 -0.49
C HIS A 26 16.39 6.09 -1.64
N ASP A 27 17.22 7.13 -1.56
CA ASP A 27 17.16 8.39 -2.27
C ASP A 27 16.99 8.29 -3.80
N GLN A 28 16.17 9.21 -4.29
CA GLN A 28 16.13 9.66 -5.69
C GLN A 28 15.69 8.61 -6.72
N TYR A 29 14.38 8.28 -6.73
CA TYR A 29 13.44 8.34 -7.88
C TYR A 29 12.03 7.91 -7.38
N ILE A 30 11.33 8.87 -6.74
CA ILE A 30 9.88 9.03 -6.43
C ILE A 30 9.05 7.79 -5.95
N PRO A 31 8.87 7.63 -4.62
CA PRO A 31 7.96 6.66 -3.98
C PRO A 31 6.63 7.28 -3.48
N LEU A 32 5.49 6.58 -3.62
CA LEU A 32 4.14 7.12 -3.45
C LEU A 32 3.25 6.41 -2.38
N LEU A 33 3.47 5.14 -2.01
CA LEU A 33 2.58 4.37 -1.10
C LEU A 33 3.00 4.36 0.37
N LEU A 34 4.30 4.18 0.69
CA LEU A 34 4.81 4.22 2.07
C LEU A 34 5.31 5.63 2.45
N ALA A 35 5.52 6.53 1.50
CA ALA A 35 5.72 7.96 1.75
C ALA A 35 4.43 8.69 2.17
N GLY A 36 3.43 7.96 2.68
CA GLY A 36 2.20 8.53 3.17
C GLY A 36 2.55 9.63 4.14
N CYS A 37 2.32 10.86 3.68
CA CYS A 37 2.61 12.11 4.36
C CYS A 37 4.10 12.57 4.37
N SER A 38 4.62 13.09 3.26
CA SER A 38 5.84 13.92 3.20
C SER A 38 5.60 15.26 2.50
N SER A 39 6.20 16.34 3.02
CA SER A 39 6.10 17.70 2.48
C SER A 39 6.93 17.93 1.22
N SER A 40 7.76 16.96 0.81
CA SER A 40 8.76 17.14 -0.27
C SER A 40 8.18 17.18 -1.69
N SER A 41 6.88 16.90 -1.88
CA SER A 41 6.22 17.05 -3.19
C SER A 41 4.71 17.27 -3.05
N PRO A 42 4.09 18.14 -3.88
CA PRO A 42 2.65 18.43 -3.85
C PRO A 42 1.73 17.22 -4.06
N LEU A 43 2.25 16.15 -4.70
CA LEU A 43 1.51 14.92 -4.98
C LEU A 43 1.50 13.93 -3.80
N ILE A 44 2.47 14.03 -2.88
CA ILE A 44 2.70 13.04 -1.82
C ILE A 44 1.63 13.10 -0.70
N PRO A 45 1.09 14.26 -0.29
CA PRO A 45 -0.04 14.30 0.63
C PRO A 45 -1.29 13.61 0.08
N GLY A 46 -1.37 13.33 -1.22
CA GLY A 46 -2.48 12.65 -1.89
C GLY A 46 -2.57 11.15 -1.63
N ILE A 47 -1.58 10.55 -0.96
CA ILE A 47 -1.60 9.15 -0.57
C ILE A 47 -1.56 9.09 0.95
N PHE A 48 -2.69 8.65 1.49
CA PHE A 48 -2.93 8.57 2.91
C PHE A 48 -3.78 7.34 3.17
N LEU A 49 -3.80 6.91 4.41
CA LEU A 49 -4.62 5.82 4.91
C LEU A 49 -5.94 6.39 5.42
N LEU A 50 -5.83 7.47 6.20
CA LEU A 50 -6.95 8.17 6.80
C LEU A 50 -6.75 9.67 6.62
N SER A 51 -7.79 10.38 6.25
CA SER A 51 -7.87 11.83 6.34
C SER A 51 -9.00 12.22 7.26
N ILE A 52 -8.74 13.17 8.14
CA ILE A 52 -9.71 13.74 9.06
C ILE A 52 -9.59 15.26 8.91
N TYR A 53 -10.71 15.95 8.73
CA TYR A 53 -10.70 17.39 8.50
C TYR A 53 -11.94 18.06 9.07
N TYR A 54 -11.77 19.31 9.49
CA TYR A 54 -12.88 20.14 9.91
C TYR A 54 -13.71 20.55 8.70
N LYS A 55 -15.02 20.35 8.81
CA LYS A 55 -16.03 20.79 7.84
C LYS A 55 -17.37 20.82 8.54
N SER A 56 -17.99 21.99 8.63
CA SER A 56 -19.36 22.11 9.12
C SER A 56 -20.34 21.45 8.14
N TYR A 57 -21.25 20.63 8.66
CA TYR A 57 -22.37 20.04 7.93
C TYR A 57 -23.55 19.80 8.89
N GLN A 58 -24.76 19.74 8.36
CA GLN A 58 -25.94 19.40 9.15
C GLN A 58 -25.97 17.89 9.45
N PRO A 59 -25.93 17.46 10.72
CA PRO A 59 -26.13 16.07 11.09
C PRO A 59 -27.49 15.52 10.65
N ASN A 60 -27.56 14.22 10.41
CA ASN A 60 -28.84 13.56 10.18
C ASN A 60 -29.42 13.09 11.53
N PRO A 61 -30.65 13.48 11.89
CA PRO A 61 -31.29 13.01 13.12
C PRO A 61 -31.61 11.51 13.03
N ASP A 62 -31.28 10.77 14.10
CA ASP A 62 -31.59 9.35 14.23
C ASP A 62 -32.20 9.04 15.61
N THR A 63 -33.18 8.14 15.66
CA THR A 63 -33.83 7.69 16.90
C THR A 63 -32.88 7.01 17.89
N ALA A 64 -31.71 6.54 17.45
CA ALA A 64 -30.66 5.97 18.30
C ALA A 64 -29.76 7.04 18.94
N GLN A 65 -29.87 8.31 18.55
CA GLN A 65 -29.11 9.40 19.16
C GLN A 65 -29.82 9.85 20.45
N VAL A 66 -29.16 9.66 21.59
CA VAL A 66 -29.69 10.06 22.91
C VAL A 66 -29.78 11.59 23.03
N ASP A 67 -28.79 12.31 22.49
CA ASP A 67 -28.78 13.77 22.43
C ASP A 67 -28.42 14.23 21.02
N TYR A 68 -29.44 14.60 20.23
CA TYR A 68 -29.25 15.17 18.91
C TYR A 68 -28.62 16.57 18.98
N GLN A 69 -28.82 17.34 20.05
CA GLN A 69 -28.35 18.74 20.12
C GLN A 69 -26.85 18.85 20.44
N PHE A 70 -26.18 17.73 20.77
CA PHE A 70 -24.75 17.67 21.06
C PHE A 70 -23.87 18.30 19.96
N PHE A 71 -24.26 18.19 18.68
CA PHE A 71 -23.48 18.79 17.58
C PHE A 71 -23.35 20.32 17.71
N THR A 72 -24.32 21.01 18.34
CA THR A 72 -24.28 22.46 18.55
C THR A 72 -23.14 22.84 19.49
N ALA A 73 -22.87 22.01 20.51
CA ALA A 73 -21.74 22.22 21.41
C ALA A 73 -20.41 22.01 20.68
N LEU A 74 -20.33 20.98 19.82
CA LEU A 74 -19.16 20.73 18.98
C LEU A 74 -18.93 21.87 17.98
N GLU A 75 -19.99 22.43 17.38
CA GLU A 75 -19.90 23.58 16.46
C GLU A 75 -19.33 24.81 17.14
N ASN A 76 -19.74 25.09 18.39
CA ASN A 76 -19.18 26.19 19.18
C ASN A 76 -17.70 25.98 19.53
N ILE A 77 -17.26 24.73 19.73
CA ILE A 77 -15.85 24.40 20.03
C ILE A 77 -15.00 24.46 18.75
N ALA A 78 -15.48 23.87 17.66
CA ALA A 78 -14.77 23.81 16.39
C ALA A 78 -14.66 25.19 15.73
N GLY A 79 -15.67 26.05 15.92
CA GLY A 79 -15.70 27.40 15.38
C GLY A 79 -15.46 27.41 13.86
N ASN A 80 -14.45 28.17 13.45
CA ASN A 80 -14.05 28.29 12.04
C ASN A 80 -12.79 27.48 11.69
N ALA A 81 -12.44 26.45 12.48
CA ALA A 81 -11.29 25.60 12.18
C ALA A 81 -11.44 24.96 10.78
N GLN A 82 -10.38 24.98 9.98
CA GLN A 82 -10.34 24.40 8.63
C GLN A 82 -9.21 23.39 8.45
N MET A 83 -8.58 22.96 9.54
CA MET A 83 -7.46 22.05 9.50
C MET A 83 -7.86 20.69 8.88
N GLN A 84 -6.92 20.12 8.11
CA GLN A 84 -6.94 18.72 7.68
C GLN A 84 -5.71 17.98 8.19
N ALA A 85 -5.92 16.86 8.87
CA ALA A 85 -4.90 15.87 9.20
C ALA A 85 -5.00 14.65 8.26
N ARG A 86 -3.85 14.14 7.82
CA ARG A 86 -3.72 12.92 7.03
C ARG A 86 -2.71 12.00 7.68
N VAL A 87 -3.01 10.72 7.71
CA VAL A 87 -2.14 9.68 8.27
C VAL A 87 -1.62 8.80 7.16
N GLY A 88 -0.31 8.59 7.12
CA GLY A 88 0.33 7.56 6.32
C GLY A 88 0.97 6.47 7.18
N TYR A 89 1.73 5.57 6.53
CA TYR A 89 2.39 4.45 7.23
C TYR A 89 3.47 4.90 8.22
N PHE A 90 4.18 5.99 7.93
CA PHE A 90 5.36 6.43 8.70
C PHE A 90 5.26 7.87 9.20
N GLY A 91 4.11 8.52 9.06
CA GLY A 91 3.98 9.91 9.48
C GLY A 91 2.58 10.47 9.34
N ILE A 92 2.45 11.71 9.77
CA ILE A 92 1.23 12.51 9.75
C ILE A 92 1.54 13.77 8.97
N CYS A 93 0.66 14.18 8.07
CA CYS A 93 0.68 15.51 7.48
C CYS A 93 -0.52 16.30 7.99
N VAL A 94 -0.32 17.57 8.29
CA VAL A 94 -1.38 18.50 8.64
C VAL A 94 -1.36 19.69 7.70
N ASN A 95 -2.54 20.19 7.40
CA ASN A 95 -2.73 21.44 6.68
C ASN A 95 -3.56 22.35 7.60
N PRO A 96 -2.94 23.28 8.33
CA PRO A 96 -3.62 24.04 9.38
C PRO A 96 -4.63 25.05 8.81
N ASP A 97 -4.30 25.72 7.70
CA ASP A 97 -5.08 26.85 7.15
C ASP A 97 -5.55 26.62 5.70
N GLY A 98 -5.54 25.38 5.21
CA GLY A 98 -5.81 25.06 3.80
C GLY A 98 -4.67 25.39 2.83
N GLY A 99 -3.54 25.89 3.34
CA GLY A 99 -2.33 26.24 2.59
C GLY A 99 -1.34 25.07 2.43
N SER A 100 -0.18 25.18 3.07
CA SER A 100 0.91 24.21 2.97
C SER A 100 0.73 22.99 3.89
N TRP A 101 1.36 21.88 3.52
CA TRP A 101 1.38 20.65 4.29
C TRP A 101 2.63 20.57 5.17
N LEU A 102 2.42 20.43 6.49
CA LEU A 102 3.45 20.16 7.48
C LEU A 102 3.42 18.68 7.81
N CYS A 103 4.50 17.96 7.54
CA CYS A 103 4.55 16.52 7.70
C CYS A 103 5.67 16.10 8.66
N SER A 104 5.34 15.23 9.60
CA SER A 104 6.28 14.72 10.59
C SER A 104 5.85 13.34 11.08
N ASN A 105 6.82 12.53 11.49
CA ASN A 105 6.54 11.31 12.25
C ASN A 105 6.29 11.60 13.75
N ASN A 106 6.65 12.80 14.21
CA ASN A 106 6.45 13.21 15.59
C ASN A 106 5.23 14.13 15.71
N ALA A 107 4.12 13.59 16.23
CA ALA A 107 2.88 14.33 16.44
C ALA A 107 3.06 15.52 17.39
N THR A 108 3.90 15.39 18.41
CA THR A 108 4.21 16.48 19.35
C THR A 108 4.94 17.63 18.66
N ALA A 109 5.76 17.34 17.65
CA ALA A 109 6.38 18.39 16.84
C ALA A 109 5.33 19.13 16.00
N LEU A 110 4.38 18.41 15.39
CA LEU A 110 3.28 19.02 14.62
C LEU A 110 2.36 19.87 15.50
N ALA A 111 2.02 19.38 16.70
CA ALA A 111 1.16 20.10 17.63
C ALA A 111 1.78 21.41 18.15
N LYS A 112 3.12 21.58 18.08
CA LYS A 112 3.80 22.85 18.42
C LYS A 112 3.70 23.90 17.33
N GLU A 113 3.49 23.48 16.09
CA GLU A 113 3.36 24.37 14.92
C GLU A 113 1.90 24.79 14.67
N VAL A 114 0.98 24.40 15.56
CA VAL A 114 -0.47 24.55 15.42
C VAL A 114 -1.04 25.21 16.67
N THR A 115 -1.99 26.13 16.48
CA THR A 115 -2.70 26.78 17.59
C THR A 115 -3.98 26.05 17.99
N VAL A 116 -4.49 26.35 19.19
CA VAL A 116 -5.74 25.77 19.71
C VAL A 116 -6.93 26.09 18.81
N ASP A 117 -6.96 27.27 18.19
CA ASP A 117 -8.03 27.68 17.27
C ASP A 117 -7.99 26.91 15.94
N GLN A 118 -6.81 26.38 15.56
CA GLN A 118 -6.64 25.58 14.34
C GLN A 118 -6.97 24.11 14.57
N ASP A 119 -6.70 23.56 15.77
CA ASP A 119 -7.03 22.17 16.14
C ASP A 119 -7.82 22.02 17.46
N PRO A 120 -9.04 22.58 17.55
CA PRO A 120 -9.81 22.61 18.79
C PRO A 120 -10.25 21.23 19.31
N LEU A 121 -10.39 20.23 18.42
CA LEU A 121 -10.77 18.86 18.75
C LEU A 121 -9.57 17.88 18.76
N ASN A 122 -8.33 18.38 18.65
CA ASN A 122 -7.11 17.57 18.69
C ASN A 122 -7.05 16.47 17.60
N LEU A 123 -7.37 16.81 16.34
CA LEU A 123 -7.24 15.91 15.19
C LEU A 123 -5.81 15.40 15.01
N ILE A 124 -4.78 16.18 15.38
CA ILE A 124 -3.38 15.72 15.33
C ILE A 124 -3.16 14.55 16.29
N TRP A 125 -3.73 14.64 17.49
CA TRP A 125 -3.64 13.57 18.49
C TRP A 125 -4.40 12.32 18.02
N LEU A 126 -5.61 12.49 17.48
CA LEU A 126 -6.40 11.39 16.93
C LEU A 126 -5.67 10.69 15.77
N ALA A 127 -5.08 11.47 14.86
CA ALA A 127 -4.26 10.99 13.76
C ALA A 127 -3.03 10.19 14.28
N ALA A 128 -2.41 10.65 15.36
CA ALA A 128 -1.29 9.95 16.00
C ALA A 128 -1.72 8.62 16.62
N GLN A 129 -2.85 8.58 17.33
CA GLN A 129 -3.39 7.35 17.90
C GLN A 129 -3.68 6.32 16.80
N PHE A 130 -4.27 6.74 15.68
CA PHE A 130 -4.49 5.83 14.54
C PHE A 130 -3.17 5.29 13.99
N LYS A 131 -2.17 6.16 13.76
CA LYS A 131 -0.84 5.74 13.28
C LYS A 131 -0.17 4.74 14.21
N ASP A 132 -0.08 5.06 15.50
CA ASP A 132 0.75 4.31 16.45
C ASP A 132 0.10 3.00 16.91
N MET A 133 -1.23 2.93 16.95
CA MET A 133 -1.96 1.77 17.49
C MET A 133 -2.50 0.82 16.42
N ILE A 134 -2.76 1.30 15.21
CA ILE A 134 -3.54 0.56 14.21
C ILE A 134 -2.70 0.23 12.96
N VAL A 135 -1.79 1.13 12.57
CA VAL A 135 -1.04 0.97 11.33
C VAL A 135 0.14 0.00 11.53
N PHE A 136 0.18 -1.07 10.72
CA PHE A 136 1.21 -2.12 10.81
C PHE A 136 1.89 -2.39 9.46
N PRO A 137 3.00 -1.68 9.12
CA PRO A 137 3.66 -1.82 7.81
C PRO A 137 4.55 -3.07 7.67
N TYR A 138 4.89 -3.75 8.78
CA TYR A 138 5.94 -4.77 8.78
C TYR A 138 5.63 -6.00 7.92
N LEU A 139 4.36 -6.41 7.81
CA LEU A 139 3.97 -7.52 6.91
C LEU A 139 4.23 -7.19 5.44
N ILE A 140 3.99 -5.95 5.02
CA ILE A 140 4.28 -5.49 3.66
C ILE A 140 5.79 -5.53 3.40
N ILE A 141 6.60 -5.07 4.37
CA ILE A 141 8.07 -5.11 4.28
C ILE A 141 8.57 -6.55 4.08
N ILE A 142 8.07 -7.50 4.89
CA ILE A 142 8.44 -8.92 4.76
C ILE A 142 7.99 -9.49 3.40
N ALA A 143 6.79 -9.14 2.95
CA ALA A 143 6.28 -9.58 1.65
C ALA A 143 7.15 -9.10 0.48
N ILE A 144 7.64 -7.85 0.54
CA ILE A 144 8.57 -7.29 -0.46
C ILE A 144 9.88 -8.08 -0.46
N ILE A 145 10.46 -8.38 0.70
CA ILE A 145 11.70 -9.17 0.81
C ILE A 145 11.50 -10.54 0.13
N PHE A 146 10.37 -11.20 0.38
CA PHE A 146 10.04 -12.48 -0.25
C PHE A 146 9.84 -12.36 -1.76
N ALA A 147 9.14 -11.33 -2.25
CA ALA A 147 8.99 -11.07 -3.67
C ALA A 147 10.34 -10.81 -4.35
N PHE A 148 11.25 -10.08 -3.68
CA PHE A 148 12.60 -9.81 -4.16
C PHE A 148 13.46 -11.09 -4.22
N ILE A 149 13.41 -11.94 -3.19
CA ILE A 149 14.07 -13.24 -3.22
C ILE A 149 13.54 -14.09 -4.39
N CYS A 150 12.21 -14.10 -4.62
CA CYS A 150 11.62 -14.79 -5.75
C CYS A 150 12.16 -14.26 -7.09
N LEU A 151 12.27 -12.93 -7.24
CA LEU A 151 12.87 -12.31 -8.43
C LEU A 151 14.31 -12.79 -8.66
N LEU A 152 15.14 -12.85 -7.61
CA LEU A 152 16.51 -13.36 -7.72
C LEU A 152 16.54 -14.84 -8.13
N LEU A 153 15.63 -15.66 -7.59
CA LEU A 153 15.52 -17.07 -7.98
C LEU A 153 15.09 -17.20 -9.46
N LEU A 154 14.15 -16.40 -9.94
CA LEU A 154 13.74 -16.39 -11.34
C LEU A 154 14.88 -15.92 -12.26
N ALA A 155 15.74 -15.01 -11.81
CA ALA A 155 16.91 -14.56 -12.58
C ALA A 155 17.95 -15.68 -12.79
N THR A 156 17.94 -16.74 -11.97
CA THR A 156 18.78 -17.93 -12.19
C THR A 156 18.23 -18.87 -13.27
N PHE A 157 17.05 -18.61 -13.81
CA PHE A 157 16.46 -19.48 -14.82
C PHE A 157 17.25 -19.37 -16.11
N PRO A 158 17.63 -20.51 -16.71
CA PRO A 158 18.44 -20.48 -17.90
C PRO A 158 17.65 -19.90 -19.07
N GLY A 159 18.28 -18.95 -19.78
CA GLY A 159 17.72 -18.30 -20.95
C GLY A 159 17.62 -19.25 -22.16
N TRP A 160 16.90 -18.80 -23.18
CA TRP A 160 16.90 -19.48 -24.47
C TRP A 160 18.28 -19.30 -25.08
N HIS A 161 18.91 -20.40 -25.50
CA HIS A 161 20.17 -20.38 -26.21
C HIS A 161 20.06 -21.30 -27.42
N GLU A 162 20.69 -20.87 -28.50
CA GLU A 162 20.82 -21.65 -29.73
C GLU A 162 22.07 -22.53 -29.59
N GLU A 163 21.93 -23.83 -29.86
CA GLU A 163 23.05 -24.74 -30.00
C GLU A 163 23.09 -25.24 -31.46
N GLU A 164 24.28 -25.27 -32.07
CA GLU A 164 24.50 -25.90 -33.38
C GLU A 164 24.56 -27.42 -33.20
N ASP A 165 23.66 -28.15 -33.85
CA ASP A 165 23.70 -29.61 -33.87
C ASP A 165 24.89 -30.10 -34.74
N SER A 166 25.25 -31.37 -34.61
CA SER A 166 26.36 -32.01 -35.35
C SER A 166 26.21 -32.00 -36.88
N GLU A 167 25.01 -31.67 -37.40
CA GLU A 167 24.70 -31.48 -38.82
C GLU A 167 24.73 -30.00 -39.28
N GLY A 168 25.10 -29.05 -38.39
CA GLY A 168 25.15 -27.61 -38.70
C GLY A 168 23.77 -26.93 -38.72
N SER A 169 22.74 -27.59 -38.18
CA SER A 169 21.42 -26.99 -37.98
C SER A 169 21.36 -26.29 -36.62
N GLU A 170 21.00 -25.01 -36.62
CA GLU A 170 20.69 -24.27 -35.39
C GLU A 170 19.45 -24.89 -34.72
N ARG A 171 19.58 -25.29 -33.45
CA ARG A 171 18.48 -25.80 -32.63
C ARG A 171 18.33 -24.94 -31.39
N GLU A 172 17.13 -24.39 -31.19
CA GLU A 172 16.80 -23.71 -29.95
C GLU A 172 16.69 -24.73 -28.80
N VAL A 173 17.60 -24.67 -27.83
CA VAL A 173 17.55 -25.48 -26.62
C VAL A 173 16.84 -24.69 -25.53
N LYS A 174 15.75 -25.26 -24.99
CA LYS A 174 14.98 -24.71 -23.87
C LYS A 174 15.33 -25.48 -22.60
N PRO A 175 16.39 -25.09 -21.88
CA PRO A 175 16.81 -25.77 -20.66
C PRO A 175 15.70 -25.70 -19.60
N PHE A 176 15.40 -26.83 -18.96
CA PHE A 176 14.43 -26.86 -17.88
C PHE A 176 15.02 -26.21 -16.62
N PRO A 177 14.28 -25.29 -15.96
CA PRO A 177 14.72 -24.73 -14.70
C PRO A 177 14.81 -25.83 -13.64
N SER A 178 15.70 -25.64 -12.65
CA SER A 178 15.85 -26.61 -11.58
C SER A 178 14.55 -26.72 -10.77
N ARG A 179 14.09 -27.97 -10.59
CA ARG A 179 12.88 -28.29 -9.81
C ARG A 179 12.88 -27.68 -8.40
N PRO A 180 13.96 -27.77 -7.59
CA PRO A 180 13.94 -27.20 -6.24
C PRO A 180 13.79 -25.67 -6.24
N VAL A 181 14.48 -24.97 -7.13
CA VAL A 181 14.39 -23.50 -7.23
C VAL A 181 12.98 -23.08 -7.64
N SER A 182 12.37 -23.79 -8.59
CA SER A 182 11.00 -23.50 -9.04
C SER A 182 9.96 -23.71 -7.92
N GLN A 183 10.10 -24.77 -7.11
CA GLN A 183 9.19 -25.02 -5.97
C GLN A 183 9.37 -23.98 -4.86
N ILE A 184 10.61 -23.60 -4.54
CA ILE A 184 10.92 -22.58 -3.54
C ILE A 184 10.38 -21.22 -4.00
N ALA A 185 10.59 -20.84 -5.27
CA ALA A 185 10.06 -19.60 -5.84
C ALA A 185 8.53 -19.55 -5.74
N LEU A 186 7.83 -20.64 -6.08
CA LEU A 186 6.37 -20.73 -5.96
C LEU A 186 5.91 -20.57 -4.50
N ALA A 187 6.57 -21.25 -3.55
CA ALA A 187 6.20 -21.17 -2.15
C ALA A 187 6.39 -19.76 -1.57
N ILE A 188 7.54 -19.13 -1.87
CA ILE A 188 7.87 -17.79 -1.37
C ILE A 188 6.93 -16.73 -1.96
N ILE A 189 6.63 -16.78 -3.26
CA ILE A 189 5.70 -15.81 -3.87
C ILE A 189 4.27 -15.98 -3.37
N PHE A 190 3.85 -17.23 -3.10
CA PHE A 190 2.54 -17.51 -2.52
C PHE A 190 2.43 -16.92 -1.10
N ILE A 191 3.42 -17.15 -0.24
CA ILE A 191 3.46 -16.56 1.11
C ILE A 191 3.49 -15.03 1.04
N SER A 192 4.29 -14.45 0.13
CA SER A 192 4.31 -13.00 -0.12
C SER A 192 2.91 -12.47 -0.48
N SER A 193 2.18 -13.14 -1.39
CA SER A 193 0.83 -12.74 -1.78
C SER A 193 -0.16 -12.77 -0.61
N ILE A 194 -0.06 -13.75 0.30
CA ILE A 194 -0.89 -13.84 1.51
C ILE A 194 -0.58 -12.67 2.46
N PHE A 195 0.68 -12.35 2.68
CA PHE A 195 1.05 -11.22 3.55
C PHE A 195 0.57 -9.88 3.02
N VAL A 196 0.64 -9.66 1.70
CA VAL A 196 0.05 -8.48 1.06
C VAL A 196 -1.48 -8.48 1.24
N LEU A 197 -2.16 -9.61 1.01
CA LEU A 197 -3.61 -9.71 1.20
C LEU A 197 -4.03 -9.34 2.62
N VAL A 198 -3.40 -9.94 3.63
CA VAL A 198 -3.69 -9.67 5.05
C VAL A 198 -3.46 -8.21 5.37
N SER A 199 -2.38 -7.63 4.85
CA SER A 199 -2.00 -6.23 5.10
C SER A 199 -2.99 -5.24 4.48
N VAL A 200 -3.37 -5.45 3.22
CA VAL A 200 -4.32 -4.59 2.49
C VAL A 200 -5.72 -4.69 3.11
N LEU A 201 -6.16 -5.90 3.46
CA LEU A 201 -7.44 -6.11 4.15
C LEU A 201 -7.46 -5.39 5.50
N TRP A 202 -6.44 -5.63 6.33
CA TRP A 202 -6.30 -4.98 7.64
C TRP A 202 -6.36 -3.46 7.52
N GLN A 203 -5.55 -2.89 6.61
CA GLN A 203 -5.46 -1.46 6.41
C GLN A 203 -6.79 -0.85 5.93
N HIS A 204 -7.47 -1.53 5.00
CA HIS A 204 -8.77 -1.10 4.49
C HIS A 204 -9.82 -1.10 5.59
N THR A 205 -9.99 -2.21 6.32
CA THR A 205 -10.99 -2.31 7.39
C THR A 205 -10.73 -1.34 8.53
N ALA A 206 -9.46 -1.20 8.93
CA ALA A 206 -9.04 -0.29 9.98
C ALA A 206 -9.30 1.18 9.64
N SER A 207 -8.92 1.60 8.44
CA SER A 207 -9.12 2.98 7.99
C SER A 207 -10.60 3.32 7.80
N VAL A 208 -11.41 2.40 7.27
CA VAL A 208 -12.86 2.58 7.18
C VAL A 208 -13.48 2.72 8.57
N ALA A 209 -13.17 1.82 9.51
CA ALA A 209 -13.70 1.89 10.87
C ALA A 209 -13.31 3.20 11.57
N ALA A 210 -12.03 3.58 11.50
CA ALA A 210 -11.56 4.83 12.09
C ALA A 210 -12.21 6.06 11.44
N SER A 211 -12.45 6.04 10.12
CA SER A 211 -13.11 7.13 9.41
C SER A 211 -14.55 7.32 9.90
N VAL A 212 -15.33 6.25 9.99
CA VAL A 212 -16.72 6.29 10.44
C VAL A 212 -16.79 6.75 11.89
N ILE A 213 -16.00 6.15 12.79
CA ILE A 213 -15.97 6.55 14.20
C ILE A 213 -15.58 8.01 14.35
N ALA A 214 -14.53 8.49 13.68
CA ALA A 214 -14.09 9.89 13.79
C ALA A 214 -15.17 10.87 13.29
N GLN A 215 -15.88 10.53 12.21
CA GLN A 215 -16.93 11.37 11.65
C GLN A 215 -18.19 11.39 12.54
N ASP A 216 -18.59 10.23 13.05
CA ASP A 216 -19.79 10.09 13.88
C ASP A 216 -19.59 10.71 15.27
N PHE A 217 -18.38 10.63 15.85
CA PHE A 217 -18.07 11.31 17.11
C PHE A 217 -17.94 12.83 16.93
N GLY A 218 -17.34 13.30 15.83
CA GLY A 218 -17.24 14.71 15.50
C GLY A 218 -18.49 15.28 14.82
N ASN A 219 -19.64 14.63 15.02
CA ASN A 219 -20.93 14.89 14.40
C ASN A 219 -21.17 16.37 14.07
N GLY A 220 -21.29 16.69 12.78
CA GLY A 220 -21.56 18.04 12.28
C GLY A 220 -20.35 18.96 12.08
N VAL A 221 -19.16 18.62 12.60
CA VAL A 221 -17.96 19.48 12.51
C VAL A 221 -16.72 18.80 11.94
N VAL A 222 -16.65 17.46 11.99
CA VAL A 222 -15.54 16.68 11.44
C VAL A 222 -16.06 15.76 10.34
N LYS A 223 -15.35 15.75 9.20
CA LYS A 223 -15.48 14.70 8.20
C LYS A 223 -14.18 13.92 8.09
N SER A 224 -14.31 12.69 7.62
CA SER A 224 -13.16 11.84 7.38
C SER A 224 -13.25 11.19 6.01
N GLY A 225 -12.14 10.57 5.58
CA GLY A 225 -12.09 9.84 4.33
C GLY A 225 -10.94 8.85 4.33
N VAL A 226 -11.09 7.79 3.55
CA VAL A 226 -10.06 6.77 3.34
C VAL A 226 -9.33 7.07 2.04
N GLY A 227 -8.01 6.92 2.00
CA GLY A 227 -7.24 7.22 0.79
C GLY A 227 -7.38 6.12 -0.25
N SER A 228 -8.22 6.35 -1.26
CA SER A 228 -8.48 5.41 -2.35
C SER A 228 -7.21 5.06 -3.15
N SER A 229 -6.28 6.00 -3.33
CA SER A 229 -5.03 5.78 -4.06
C SER A 229 -4.17 4.68 -3.41
N ALA A 230 -4.00 4.73 -2.09
CA ALA A 230 -3.26 3.71 -1.34
C ALA A 230 -3.92 2.33 -1.48
N MET A 231 -5.26 2.29 -1.38
CA MET A 231 -6.02 1.05 -1.50
C MET A 231 -5.89 0.42 -2.89
N VAL A 232 -6.03 1.21 -3.95
CA VAL A 232 -5.93 0.72 -5.33
C VAL A 232 -4.55 0.14 -5.60
N MET A 233 -3.47 0.82 -5.18
CA MET A 233 -2.12 0.31 -5.40
C MET A 233 -1.85 -0.99 -4.63
N GLY A 234 -2.33 -1.12 -3.39
CA GLY A 234 -2.22 -2.34 -2.60
C GLY A 234 -2.96 -3.53 -3.24
N TRP A 235 -4.23 -3.34 -3.61
CA TRP A 235 -5.02 -4.36 -4.28
C TRP A 235 -4.48 -4.76 -5.64
N PHE A 236 -4.03 -3.77 -6.43
CA PHE A 236 -3.44 -4.02 -7.74
C PHE A 236 -2.14 -4.82 -7.63
N SER A 237 -1.27 -4.50 -6.66
CA SER A 237 -0.09 -5.30 -6.39
C SER A 237 -0.43 -6.73 -5.95
N PHE A 238 -1.45 -6.91 -5.11
CA PHE A 238 -1.90 -8.25 -4.73
C PHE A 238 -2.32 -9.06 -5.96
N THR A 239 -3.13 -8.48 -6.85
CA THR A 239 -3.55 -9.14 -8.09
C THR A 239 -2.36 -9.55 -8.96
N LEU A 240 -1.35 -8.68 -9.10
CA LEU A 240 -0.14 -9.01 -9.84
C LEU A 240 0.62 -10.21 -9.23
N LEU A 241 0.78 -10.25 -7.91
CA LEU A 241 1.44 -11.37 -7.23
C LEU A 241 0.66 -12.69 -7.38
N ILE A 242 -0.67 -12.64 -7.39
CA ILE A 242 -1.52 -13.82 -7.68
C ILE A 242 -1.34 -14.28 -9.11
N ILE A 243 -1.34 -13.37 -10.09
CA ILE A 243 -1.07 -13.71 -11.50
C ILE A 243 0.30 -14.39 -11.63
N VAL A 244 1.33 -13.88 -10.95
CA VAL A 244 2.66 -14.49 -10.95
C VAL A 244 2.64 -15.88 -10.31
N THR A 245 1.93 -16.05 -9.19
CA THR A 245 1.80 -17.34 -8.50
C THR A 245 1.14 -18.38 -9.41
N ILE A 246 0.04 -18.02 -10.07
CA ILE A 246 -0.64 -18.89 -11.04
C ILE A 246 0.28 -19.17 -12.23
N GLY A 247 0.99 -18.16 -12.73
CA GLY A 247 1.93 -18.33 -13.85
C GLY A 247 3.06 -19.29 -13.55
N LEU A 248 3.67 -19.20 -12.36
CA LEU A 248 4.68 -20.16 -11.92
C LEU A 248 4.10 -21.58 -11.76
N LEU A 249 2.88 -21.70 -11.23
CA LEU A 249 2.20 -22.99 -11.10
C LEU A 249 1.97 -23.64 -12.48
N VAL A 250 1.43 -22.88 -13.43
CA VAL A 250 1.19 -23.36 -14.80
C VAL A 250 2.49 -23.79 -15.47
N MET A 251 3.56 -23.00 -15.35
CA MET A 251 4.88 -23.33 -15.89
C MET A 251 5.44 -24.63 -15.29
N ILE A 252 5.32 -24.81 -13.97
CA ILE A 252 5.78 -26.02 -13.29
C ILE A 252 4.98 -27.25 -13.76
N LEU A 253 3.65 -27.12 -13.88
CA LEU A 253 2.79 -28.20 -14.36
C LEU A 253 3.08 -28.55 -15.83
N SER A 254 3.27 -27.55 -16.70
CA SER A 254 3.60 -27.80 -18.11
C SER A 254 4.93 -28.52 -18.27
N ILE A 255 5.95 -28.18 -17.47
CA ILE A 255 7.25 -28.86 -17.47
C ILE A 255 7.10 -30.32 -17.03
N ARG A 256 6.28 -30.59 -15.99
CA ARG A 256 6.03 -31.97 -15.53
C ARG A 256 5.35 -32.82 -16.59
N VAL A 257 4.36 -32.26 -17.30
CA VAL A 257 3.67 -32.97 -18.40
C VAL A 257 4.62 -33.22 -19.58
N LEU A 258 5.39 -32.22 -20.01
CA LEU A 258 6.39 -32.37 -21.08
C LEU A 258 7.44 -33.42 -20.73
N SER A 259 7.97 -33.40 -19.51
CA SER A 259 8.92 -34.39 -19.00
C SER A 259 8.34 -35.81 -18.88
N SER A 260 7.02 -35.99 -18.98
CA SER A 260 6.36 -37.30 -18.98
C SER A 260 6.04 -37.82 -20.38
N MET A 261 6.12 -36.95 -21.40
CA MET A 261 5.86 -37.30 -22.80
C MET A 261 7.14 -37.57 -23.61
N VAL A 262 8.30 -37.22 -23.05
CA VAL A 262 9.65 -37.54 -23.56
C VAL A 262 10.23 -38.65 -22.71
#